data_AF-J6LKY8-F1
#
_entry.id   AF-J6LKY8-F1
#
_cell.length_a   1.000
_cell.length_b   1.000
_cell.length_c   1.000
_cell.angle_alpha   90.00
_cell.angle_beta   90.00
_cell.angle_gamma   90.00
#
_symmetry.space_group_name_H-M   'P 1'
#
loop_
_entity.id
_entity.type
_entity.pdbx_description
1 polymer ?
#
loop_
_entity_poly.entity_id
_entity_poly.type
_entity_poly.pdbx_seq_one_letter_code
_entity_poly.pdbx_strand_id
1 'polypeptide(L)' 'MASKQEMREEAERLVREALERKSVTIKHGATRIEATCGKCGAKNRVSAEKGETRVRYKCKECGHEQVTL' A
#
# COMPACT_ATOMS: atom_id res chain seq x y z
N MET A 1 -21.33 -17.05 31.26
CA MET A 1 -21.09 -15.99 30.26
C MET A 1 -19.59 -15.99 30.02
N ALA A 2 -19.14 -16.28 28.80
CA ALA A 2 -17.71 -16.31 28.50
C ALA A 2 -17.08 -14.95 28.82
N SER A 3 -15.91 -14.97 29.46
CA SER A 3 -15.15 -13.75 29.77
C SER A 3 -14.78 -13.04 28.47
N LYS A 4 -14.64 -11.71 28.52
CA LYS A 4 -14.21 -10.91 27.35
C LYS A 4 -12.83 -11.34 26.82
N GLN A 5 -12.02 -12.00 27.66
CA GLN A 5 -10.75 -12.61 27.26
C GLN A 5 -10.97 -13.84 26.38
N GLU A 6 -11.81 -14.77 26.79
CA GLU A 6 -12.11 -15.99 26.02
C GLU A 6 -12.68 -15.66 24.63
N MET A 7 -13.54 -14.63 24.52
CA MET A 7 -14.05 -14.18 23.23
C MET A 7 -12.97 -13.56 22.34
N ARG A 8 -11.95 -12.89 22.92
CA ARG A 8 -10.84 -12.30 22.15
C ARG A 8 -9.92 -13.40 21.62
N GLU A 9 -9.58 -14.37 22.45
CA GLU A 9 -8.73 -15.50 22.07
C GLU A 9 -9.38 -16.37 20.98
N GLU A 10 -10.69 -16.62 21.09
CA GLU A 10 -11.43 -17.32 20.05
C GLU A 10 -11.53 -16.52 18.75
N ALA A 11 -11.72 -15.20 18.83
CA ALA A 11 -11.74 -14.33 17.65
C ALA A 11 -10.38 -14.31 16.94
N GLU A 12 -9.27 -14.25 17.68
CA GLU A 12 -7.92 -14.29 17.10
C GLU A 12 -7.64 -15.64 16.40
N ARG A 13 -8.11 -16.75 16.97
CA ARG A 13 -8.03 -18.08 16.34
C ARG A 13 -8.82 -18.12 15.03
N LEU A 14 -10.06 -17.65 15.03
CA LEU A 14 -10.92 -17.60 13.84
C LEU A 14 -10.33 -16.72 12.72
N VAL A 15 -9.75 -15.58 13.08
CA VAL A 15 -9.08 -14.69 12.12
C VAL A 15 -7.86 -15.38 11.51
N ARG A 16 -7.04 -16.07 12.31
CA ARG A 16 -5.87 -16.80 11.81
C ARG A 16 -6.24 -17.91 10.85
N GLU A 17 -7.25 -18.72 11.19
CA GLU A 17 -7.77 -19.76 10.30
C GLU A 17 -8.34 -19.19 9.00
N ALA A 18 -9.05 -18.05 9.05
CA ALA A 18 -9.58 -17.39 7.86
C ALA A 18 -8.48 -16.85 6.94
N LEU A 19 -7.38 -16.33 7.53
CA LEU A 19 -6.20 -15.89 6.79
C LEU A 19 -5.46 -17.09 6.15
N GLU A 20 -5.31 -18.21 6.85
CA GLU A 20 -4.66 -19.42 6.32
C GLU A 20 -5.47 -20.07 5.20
N ARG A 21 -6.80 -20.13 5.34
CA ARG A 21 -7.71 -20.66 4.31
C ARG A 21 -7.89 -19.72 3.11
N LYS A 22 -7.27 -18.53 3.13
CA LYS A 22 -7.41 -17.48 2.10
C LYS A 22 -8.87 -17.14 1.76
N SER A 23 -9.78 -17.35 2.71
CA SER A 23 -11.21 -17.05 2.52
C SER A 23 -11.49 -15.54 2.51
N VAL A 24 -10.51 -14.73 2.91
CA VAL A 24 -10.56 -13.27 2.91
C VAL A 24 -9.73 -12.72 1.75
N THR A 25 -10.35 -11.91 0.89
CA THR A 25 -9.64 -11.24 -0.21
C THR A 25 -8.92 -10.00 0.32
N ILE A 26 -7.58 -10.06 0.41
CA ILE A 26 -6.76 -8.89 0.77
C ILE A 26 -6.55 -8.04 -0.49
N LYS A 27 -7.31 -6.96 -0.62
CA LYS A 27 -7.10 -5.95 -1.67
C LYS A 27 -5.96 -5.04 -1.24
N HIS A 28 -4.79 -5.18 -1.86
CA HIS A 28 -3.70 -4.25 -1.63
C HIS A 28 -3.96 -2.96 -2.42
N GLY A 29 -4.07 -1.83 -1.72
CA GLY A 29 -4.22 -0.52 -2.36
C GLY A 29 -2.94 -0.06 -3.05
N ALA A 30 -3.07 0.97 -3.89
CA ALA A 30 -1.92 1.62 -4.52
C ALA A 30 -0.95 2.17 -3.46
N THR A 31 0.33 1.89 -3.63
CA THR A 31 1.42 2.43 -2.82
C THR A 31 1.78 3.84 -3.26
N ARG A 32 2.20 4.71 -2.35
CA ARG A 32 2.71 6.05 -2.70
C ARG A 32 4.23 6.05 -2.72
N ILE A 33 4.80 6.47 -3.85
CA ILE A 33 6.24 6.65 -4.04
C ILE A 33 6.54 8.15 -3.94
N GLU A 34 7.48 8.52 -3.06
CA GLU A 34 8.04 9.87 -3.02
C GLU A 34 9.23 9.93 -3.99
N ALA A 35 9.05 10.63 -5.11
CA ALA A 35 10.02 10.68 -6.20
C ALA A 35 10.47 12.12 -6.46
N THR A 36 11.77 12.34 -6.43
CA THR A 36 12.38 13.65 -6.69
C THR A 36 12.45 13.92 -8.20
N CYS A 37 12.02 15.10 -8.62
CA CYS A 37 12.12 15.51 -10.01
C CYS A 37 13.58 15.72 -10.41
N GLY A 38 14.04 15.08 -11.49
CA GLY A 38 15.41 15.22 -11.98
C GLY A 38 15.71 16.59 -12.60
N LYS A 39 14.66 17.35 -12.96
CA LYS A 39 14.79 18.66 -13.60
C LYS A 39 14.70 19.83 -12.62
N CYS A 40 13.76 19.81 -11.69
CA CYS A 40 13.54 20.92 -10.74
C CYS A 40 13.80 20.56 -9.27
N GLY A 41 14.15 19.31 -8.94
CA GLY A 41 14.40 18.89 -7.56
C GLY A 41 13.16 18.75 -6.68
N ALA A 42 11.97 19.02 -7.21
CA ALA A 42 10.70 18.94 -6.48
C ALA A 42 10.37 17.51 -6.03
N LYS A 43 9.86 17.35 -4.79
CA LYS A 43 9.35 16.07 -4.30
C LYS A 43 7.94 15.82 -4.84
N ASN A 44 7.77 14.79 -5.65
CA ASN A 44 6.47 14.39 -6.18
C ASN A 44 5.97 13.14 -5.46
N ARG A 45 4.67 13.14 -5.13
CA ARG A 45 3.98 11.96 -4.60
C ARG A 45 3.25 11.27 -5.74
N VAL A 46 3.72 10.09 -6.11
CA VAL A 46 3.21 9.28 -7.23
C VAL A 46 2.48 8.08 -6.65
N SER A 47 1.26 7.80 -7.13
CA SER A 47 0.58 6.55 -6.80
C SER A 47 1.05 5.45 -7.76
N ALA A 48 1.49 4.33 -7.21
CA ALA A 48 2.00 3.17 -7.92
C ALA A 48 1.22 1.92 -7.51
N GLU A 49 0.99 1.00 -8.44
CA GLU A 49 0.47 -0.32 -8.07
C GLU A 49 1.50 -1.12 -7.27
N LYS A 50 1.02 -2.10 -6.50
CA LYS A 50 1.88 -2.90 -5.63
C LYS A 50 2.92 -3.64 -6.48
N GLY A 51 4.20 -3.36 -6.21
CA GLY A 51 5.32 -3.98 -6.90
C GLY A 51 5.83 -3.20 -8.11
N GLU A 52 5.16 -2.11 -8.50
CA GLU A 52 5.64 -1.24 -9.56
C GLU A 52 6.58 -0.18 -9.00
N THR A 53 7.88 -0.32 -9.29
CA THR A 53 8.91 0.66 -8.90
C THR A 53 9.13 1.74 -9.95
N ARG A 54 8.72 1.49 -11.20
CA ARG A 54 8.91 2.38 -12.35
C ARG A 54 7.58 2.89 -12.89
N VAL A 55 7.06 3.94 -12.26
CA VAL A 55 5.84 4.63 -12.68
C VAL A 55 6.20 5.89 -13.45
N ARG A 56 5.58 6.09 -14.62
CA ARG A 56 5.65 7.38 -15.32
C ARG A 56 4.80 8.39 -14.58
N TYR A 57 5.41 9.51 -14.20
CA TYR A 57 4.70 10.61 -13.58
C TYR A 57 5.13 11.94 -14.17
N LYS A 58 4.17 12.86 -14.22
CA LYS A 58 4.41 14.25 -14.57
C LYS A 58 4.73 15.02 -13.30
N CYS A 59 5.87 15.70 -13.27
CA CYS A 59 6.20 16.55 -12.13
C CYS A 59 5.16 17.67 -11.99
N LYS A 60 4.63 17.86 -10.78
CA LYS A 60 3.61 18.87 -10.51
C LYS A 60 4.13 20.30 -10.61
N GLU A 61 5.42 20.53 -10.38
CA GLU A 61 6.01 21.86 -10.41
C GLU A 61 6.49 22.27 -11.80
N CYS A 62 7.25 21.42 -12.49
CA CYS A 62 7.84 21.78 -13.79
C CYS A 62 7.17 21.13 -15.01
N GLY A 63 6.19 20.25 -14.79
CA GLY A 63 5.47 19.56 -15.87
C GLY A 63 6.28 18.53 -16.65
N HIS A 64 7.53 18.24 -16.25
CA HIS A 64 8.38 17.25 -16.92
C HIS A 64 7.88 15.82 -16.66
N GLU A 65 7.74 15.04 -17.72
CA GLU A 65 7.41 13.62 -17.64
C GLU A 65 8.67 12.82 -17.35
N GLN A 66 8.65 12.06 -16.26
CA GLN A 66 9.77 11.23 -15.86
C GLN A 66 9.29 9.91 -15.28
N VAL A 67 10.22 8.96 -15.16
CA VAL A 67 9.96 7.66 -14.55
C VAL A 67 10.56 7.67 -13.15
N THR A 68 9.86 7.11 -12.17
CA THR A 68 10.45 6.84 -10.84
C THR A 68 11.62 5.85 -10.99
N LEU A 69 12.61 5.99 -10.10
CA LEU A 69 13.85 5.20 -10.08
C LEU A 69 13.73 4.00 -9.14
#